data_AF-A0A0C9UXL3-F1
#
_entry.id   AF-A0A0C9UXL3-F1
#
_cell.length_a   1.000
_cell.length_b   1.000
_cell.length_c   1.000
_cell.angle_alpha   90.00
_cell.angle_beta   90.00
_cell.angle_gamma   90.00
#
_symmetry.space_group_name_H-M   'P 1'
#
loop_
_entity.id
_entity.type
_entity.pdbx_description
1 polymer ?
#
loop_
_entity_poly.entity_id
_entity_poly.type
_entity_poly.pdbx_seq_one_letter_code
_entity_poly.pdbx_strand_id
1 'polypeptide(L)'
;MDRLVKDLLTASTISQNFLEDESAAVKTSVSSLLELIPRFQSIQKAGVEQLFNQLARPRLRSLITDIYKDVTYILDEDTYASSESLDVIRKRFIRSWGSVMDGFKDTFTENNYGVFFNQAVDMFVRLWEKFLLGMRFNELGAVRLDRDIRAVQSYLSSQTAFGSAREKFQRLQQISTLLNLDIEEDGDEFYNNSGINWRLTLTEARTVVALRM
;
A
#
# COMPACT_ATOMS: atom_id res chain seq x y z
N MET A 1 -27.41 12.26 -0.18
CA MET A 1 -28.43 11.82 -1.16
C MET A 1 -29.22 10.64 -0.62
N ASP A 2 -28.59 9.49 -0.30
CA ASP A 2 -29.28 8.33 0.30
C ASP A 2 -30.20 8.68 1.47
N ARG A 3 -29.65 9.35 2.50
CA ARG A 3 -30.42 9.83 3.64
C ARG A 3 -31.59 10.73 3.23
N LEU A 4 -31.34 11.71 2.37
CA LEU A 4 -32.37 12.66 1.93
C LEU A 4 -33.53 11.95 1.20
N VAL A 5 -33.22 10.97 0.34
CA VAL A 5 -34.24 10.22 -0.39
C VAL A 5 -35.07 9.36 0.58
N LYS A 6 -34.41 8.68 1.53
CA LYS A 6 -35.11 7.92 2.58
C LYS A 6 -36.03 8.81 3.42
N ASP A 7 -35.52 9.95 3.87
CA ASP A 7 -36.27 10.92 4.66
C ASP A 7 -37.52 11.40 3.88
N LEU A 8 -37.37 11.76 2.59
CA LEU A 8 -38.47 12.20 1.72
C LEU A 8 -39.53 11.11 1.47
N LEU A 9 -39.11 9.85 1.31
CA LEU A 9 -40.03 8.72 1.08
C LEU A 9 -40.85 8.38 2.34
N THR A 10 -40.30 8.66 3.52
CA THR A 10 -40.98 8.42 4.81
C THR A 10 -41.79 9.62 5.31
N ALA A 11 -41.54 10.81 4.76
CA ALA A 11 -42.22 12.03 5.20
C ALA A 11 -43.68 12.09 4.73
N SER A 12 -44.55 12.66 5.56
CA SER A 12 -45.97 12.89 5.24
C SER A 12 -46.18 13.93 4.13
N THR A 13 -45.12 14.64 3.71
CA THR A 13 -45.17 15.64 2.65
C THR A 13 -45.69 15.10 1.33
N ILE A 14 -45.40 13.83 0.98
CA ILE A 14 -45.94 13.23 -0.25
C ILE A 14 -47.46 13.08 -0.14
N SER A 15 -47.95 12.49 0.95
CA SER A 15 -49.39 12.34 1.20
C SER A 15 -50.15 13.65 1.43
N GLN A 16 -49.45 14.72 1.84
CA GLN A 16 -50.05 16.03 2.09
C GLN A 16 -50.20 16.88 0.83
N ASN A 17 -49.38 16.64 -0.20
CA ASN A 17 -49.32 17.50 -1.39
C ASN A 17 -49.75 16.80 -2.70
N PHE A 18 -49.90 15.47 -2.70
CA PHE A 18 -50.29 14.70 -3.88
C PHE A 18 -51.49 13.82 -3.59
N LEU A 19 -52.27 13.52 -4.63
CA LEU A 19 -53.38 12.59 -4.55
C LEU A 19 -52.87 11.14 -4.34
N GLU A 20 -53.74 10.26 -3.85
CA GLU A 20 -53.37 8.88 -3.52
C GLU A 20 -52.91 8.07 -4.74
N ASP A 21 -53.53 8.31 -5.89
CA ASP A 21 -53.19 7.76 -7.20
C ASP A 21 -51.89 8.32 -7.79
N GLU A 22 -51.51 9.56 -7.44
CA GLU A 22 -50.24 10.19 -7.84
C GLU A 22 -49.06 9.80 -6.93
N SER A 23 -49.34 9.43 -5.68
CA SER A 23 -48.34 9.13 -4.64
C SER A 23 -47.34 8.05 -5.07
N ALA A 24 -47.81 7.01 -5.77
CA ALA A 24 -46.95 5.93 -6.26
C ALA A 24 -45.94 6.43 -7.30
N ALA A 25 -46.38 7.25 -8.26
CA ALA A 25 -45.51 7.80 -9.30
C ALA A 25 -44.46 8.76 -8.72
N VAL A 26 -44.84 9.58 -7.73
CA VAL A 26 -43.92 10.46 -7.01
C VAL A 26 -42.87 9.66 -6.25
N LYS A 27 -43.27 8.62 -5.51
CA LYS A 27 -42.33 7.75 -4.78
C LYS A 27 -41.34 7.06 -5.71
N THR A 28 -41.79 6.56 -6.86
CA THR A 28 -40.89 5.97 -7.88
C THR A 28 -39.91 7.01 -8.41
N SER A 29 -40.38 8.22 -8.73
CA SER A 29 -39.52 9.30 -9.23
C SER A 29 -38.46 9.72 -8.20
N VAL A 30 -38.85 9.87 -6.93
CA VAL A 30 -37.91 10.18 -5.83
C VAL A 30 -36.93 9.04 -5.60
N SER A 31 -37.39 7.78 -5.67
CA SER A 31 -36.53 6.60 -5.51
C SER A 31 -35.51 6.45 -6.64
N SER A 32 -35.82 6.90 -7.86
CA SER A 32 -34.88 6.87 -8.99
C SER A 32 -33.59 7.64 -8.71
N LEU A 33 -33.62 8.64 -7.82
CA LEU A 33 -32.42 9.38 -7.39
C LEU A 33 -31.41 8.50 -6.65
N LEU A 34 -31.83 7.37 -6.06
CA LEU A 34 -30.93 6.40 -5.45
C LEU A 34 -29.97 5.78 -6.47
N GLU A 35 -30.38 5.67 -7.73
CA GLU A 35 -29.54 5.14 -8.81
C GLU A 35 -28.32 6.04 -9.10
N LEU A 36 -28.36 7.31 -8.68
CA LEU A 36 -27.23 8.23 -8.82
C LEU A 36 -26.13 7.99 -7.78
N ILE A 37 -26.43 7.35 -6.63
CA ILE A 37 -25.46 7.08 -5.57
C ILE A 37 -24.27 6.25 -6.09
N PRO A 38 -24.46 5.06 -6.72
CA PRO A 38 -23.34 4.29 -7.23
C PRO A 38 -22.57 5.04 -8.32
N ARG A 39 -23.25 5.90 -9.10
CA ARG A 39 -22.59 6.75 -10.11
C ARG A 39 -21.66 7.77 -9.46
N PHE A 40 -22.12 8.48 -8.42
CA PHE A 40 -21.29 9.42 -7.68
C PHE A 40 -20.13 8.72 -6.96
N GLN A 41 -20.35 7.55 -6.35
CA GLN A 41 -19.28 6.76 -5.74
C GLN A 41 -18.22 6.34 -6.77
N SER A 42 -18.64 5.93 -7.97
CA SER A 42 -17.75 5.59 -9.07
C SER A 42 -16.92 6.81 -9.53
N ILE A 43 -17.57 7.95 -9.75
CA ILE A 43 -16.89 9.21 -10.12
C ILE A 43 -15.91 9.63 -9.04
N GLN A 44 -16.29 9.55 -7.76
CA GLN A 44 -15.43 9.87 -6.63
C GLN A 44 -14.20 8.96 -6.60
N LYS A 45 -14.37 7.64 -6.75
CA LYS A 45 -13.26 6.68 -6.79
C LYS A 45 -12.31 6.98 -7.95
N ALA A 46 -12.85 7.23 -9.15
CA ALA A 46 -12.07 7.60 -10.32
C ALA A 46 -11.30 8.92 -10.09
N GLY A 47 -11.93 9.92 -9.45
CA GLY A 47 -11.29 11.18 -9.09
C GLY A 47 -10.11 11.01 -8.13
N VAL A 48 -10.28 10.19 -7.08
CA VAL A 48 -9.18 9.87 -6.14
C VAL A 48 -8.02 9.16 -6.85
N GLU A 49 -8.33 8.19 -7.71
CA GLU A 49 -7.32 7.49 -8.50
C GLU A 49 -6.60 8.43 -9.50
N GLN A 50 -7.31 9.35 -10.11
CA GLN A 50 -6.73 10.36 -10.99
C GLN A 50 -5.77 11.29 -10.21
N LEU A 51 -6.19 11.77 -9.03
CA LEU A 51 -5.34 12.58 -8.15
C LEU A 51 -4.07 11.81 -7.74
N PHE A 52 -4.20 10.53 -7.39
CA PHE A 52 -3.06 9.68 -7.10
C PHE A 52 -2.08 9.60 -8.29
N ASN A 53 -2.61 9.30 -9.48
CA ASN A 53 -1.81 9.14 -10.69
C ASN A 53 -1.09 10.43 -11.11
N GLN A 54 -1.71 11.60 -10.88
CA GLN A 54 -1.15 12.89 -11.28
C GLN A 54 -0.20 13.48 -10.24
N LEU A 55 -0.52 13.37 -8.95
CA LEU A 55 0.17 14.11 -7.90
C LEU A 55 1.17 13.26 -7.11
N ALA A 56 0.80 12.03 -6.71
CA ALA A 56 1.63 11.18 -5.87
C ALA A 56 2.52 10.25 -6.68
N ARG A 57 1.97 9.59 -7.71
CA ARG A 57 2.65 8.56 -8.50
C ARG A 57 4.00 9.01 -9.09
N PRO A 58 4.14 10.20 -9.71
CA PRO A 58 5.44 10.65 -10.23
C PRO A 58 6.50 10.81 -9.13
N ARG A 59 6.10 11.37 -7.97
CA ARG A 59 6.98 11.60 -6.82
C ARG A 59 7.39 10.29 -6.13
N LEU A 60 6.49 9.31 -6.07
CA LEU A 60 6.79 7.98 -5.54
C LEU A 60 7.82 7.22 -6.40
N ARG A 61 7.91 7.48 -7.72
CA ARG A 61 8.89 6.82 -8.58
C ARG A 61 10.34 7.16 -8.24
N SER A 62 10.62 8.42 -7.87
CA SER A 62 11.98 8.86 -7.48
C SER A 62 12.30 8.57 -6.01
N LEU A 63 11.28 8.25 -5.19
CA LEU A 63 11.45 8.09 -3.76
C LEU A 63 12.40 6.93 -3.40
N ILE A 64 12.34 5.81 -4.12
CA ILE A 64 13.22 4.66 -3.87
C ILE A 64 14.69 5.00 -4.12
N THR A 65 15.00 5.69 -5.23
CA THR A 65 16.39 6.07 -5.55
C THR A 65 16.96 7.03 -4.52
N ASP A 66 16.14 7.94 -3.99
CA ASP A 66 16.59 8.89 -2.96
C ASP A 66 16.82 8.21 -1.60
N ILE A 67 15.99 7.22 -1.25
CA ILE A 67 16.14 6.44 -0.01
C ILE A 67 17.44 5.63 -0.06
N TYR A 68 17.65 4.91 -1.16
CA TYR A 68 18.76 3.97 -1.33
C TYR A 68 20.06 4.58 -1.86
N LYS A 69 20.09 5.91 -2.03
CA LYS A 69 21.30 6.61 -2.48
C LYS A 69 22.49 6.26 -1.57
N ASP A 70 23.57 5.74 -2.15
CA ASP A 70 24.80 5.35 -1.43
C ASP A 70 24.57 4.26 -0.36
N VAL A 71 23.55 3.40 -0.52
CA VAL A 71 23.28 2.25 0.36
C VAL A 71 23.66 0.95 -0.33
N THR A 72 24.38 0.09 0.39
CA THR A 72 24.71 -1.29 -0.02
C THR A 72 24.26 -2.27 1.06
N TYR A 73 23.97 -3.50 0.65
CA TYR A 73 23.73 -4.66 1.53
C TYR A 73 24.85 -5.71 1.39
N ILE A 74 26.03 -5.31 0.92
CA ILE A 74 27.25 -6.07 1.11
C ILE A 74 27.96 -5.41 2.28
N LEU A 75 27.84 -6.01 3.47
CA LEU A 75 28.26 -5.42 4.74
C LEU A 75 29.27 -6.32 5.47
N ASP A 76 30.30 -5.72 6.04
CA ASP A 76 31.11 -6.31 7.11
C ASP A 76 30.53 -5.90 8.49
N GLU A 77 31.16 -6.35 9.57
CA GLU A 77 30.69 -6.06 10.94
C GLU A 77 30.66 -4.56 11.24
N ASP A 78 31.69 -3.81 10.84
CA ASP A 78 31.82 -2.36 11.10
C ASP A 78 30.77 -1.55 10.32
N THR A 79 30.57 -1.86 9.04
CA THR A 79 29.57 -1.22 8.19
C THR A 79 28.15 -1.62 8.57
N TYR A 80 27.94 -2.86 9.05
CA TYR A 80 26.67 -3.29 9.63
C TYR A 80 26.33 -2.50 10.91
N ALA A 81 27.27 -2.42 11.85
CA ALA A 81 27.09 -1.65 13.09
C ALA A 81 26.83 -0.16 12.80
N SER A 82 27.56 0.40 11.83
CA SER A 82 27.34 1.77 11.36
C SER A 82 25.96 1.96 10.73
N SER A 83 25.53 1.03 9.88
CA SER A 83 24.21 1.04 9.24
C SER A 83 23.08 0.93 10.27
N GLU A 84 23.26 0.09 11.30
CA GLU A 84 22.33 -0.05 12.42
C GLU A 84 22.17 1.25 13.21
N SER A 85 23.28 1.89 13.57
CA SER A 85 23.27 3.15 14.32
C SER A 85 22.66 4.30 13.51
N LEU A 86 23.02 4.40 12.22
CA LEU A 86 22.56 5.50 11.38
C LEU A 86 21.10 5.38 10.97
N ASP A 87 20.59 4.16 10.78
CA ASP A 87 19.20 3.84 10.40
C ASP A 87 18.69 4.67 9.21
N VAL A 88 19.55 4.78 8.17
CA VAL A 88 19.37 5.74 7.08
C VAL A 88 18.13 5.46 6.24
N ILE A 89 17.82 4.18 5.98
CA ILE A 89 16.67 3.79 5.15
C ILE A 89 15.37 4.23 5.80
N ARG A 90 15.17 3.92 7.09
CA ARG A 90 13.98 4.35 7.83
C ARG A 90 13.86 5.87 7.87
N LYS A 91 14.93 6.58 8.24
CA LYS A 91 14.91 8.05 8.35
C LYS A 91 14.60 8.73 7.02
N ARG A 92 15.25 8.28 5.93
CA ARG A 92 15.01 8.81 4.58
C ARG A 92 13.60 8.46 4.10
N PHE A 93 13.15 7.24 4.35
CA PHE A 93 11.79 6.82 4.01
C PHE A 93 10.74 7.72 4.68
N ILE A 94 10.81 7.90 6.01
CA ILE A 94 9.86 8.73 6.77
C ILE A 94 9.81 10.15 6.20
N ARG A 95 10.97 10.76 5.95
CA ARG A 95 11.07 12.11 5.39
C ARG A 95 10.47 12.19 3.98
N SER A 96 10.90 11.31 3.07
CA SER A 96 10.46 11.35 1.67
C SER A 96 8.97 10.99 1.55
N TRP A 97 8.51 9.99 2.29
CA TRP A 97 7.10 9.61 2.35
C TRP A 97 6.25 10.74 2.92
N GLY A 98 6.67 11.34 4.03
CA GLY A 98 6.00 12.49 4.63
C GLY A 98 5.84 13.64 3.63
N SER A 99 6.89 13.98 2.89
CA SER A 99 6.83 15.02 1.85
C SER A 99 5.87 14.68 0.70
N VAL A 100 5.75 13.41 0.31
CA VAL A 100 4.81 12.98 -0.73
C VAL A 100 3.36 13.03 -0.23
N MET A 101 3.13 12.62 1.02
CA MET A 101 1.79 12.51 1.60
C MET A 101 1.28 13.80 2.26
N ASP A 102 2.13 14.82 2.32
CA ASP A 102 1.85 16.09 2.98
C ASP A 102 0.57 16.76 2.44
N GLY A 103 -0.23 17.31 3.34
CA GLY A 103 -1.51 17.99 3.05
C GLY A 103 -2.68 17.10 2.61
N PHE A 104 -2.45 15.88 2.12
CA PHE A 104 -3.55 15.01 1.64
C PHE A 104 -4.47 14.54 2.76
N LYS A 105 -3.92 14.26 3.95
CA LYS A 105 -4.69 13.78 5.11
C LYS A 105 -5.71 14.82 5.58
N ASP A 106 -5.34 16.10 5.55
CA ASP A 106 -6.18 17.20 6.00
C ASP A 106 -7.18 17.65 4.92
N THR A 107 -6.90 17.34 3.65
CA THR A 107 -7.75 17.71 2.51
C THR A 107 -8.83 16.68 2.22
N PHE A 108 -8.53 15.39 2.39
CA PHE A 108 -9.48 14.31 2.09
C PHE A 108 -10.34 13.95 3.29
N THR A 109 -11.54 13.43 3.00
CA THR A 109 -12.28 12.66 4.00
C THR A 109 -11.47 11.42 4.37
N GLU A 110 -11.66 10.93 5.59
CA GLU A 110 -10.93 9.78 6.12
C GLU A 110 -10.97 8.55 5.19
N ASN A 111 -12.15 8.22 4.64
CA ASN A 111 -12.30 7.12 3.69
C ASN A 111 -11.54 7.36 2.37
N ASN A 112 -11.57 8.59 1.83
CA ASN A 112 -10.85 8.91 0.59
C ASN A 112 -9.35 8.89 0.80
N TYR A 113 -8.88 9.42 1.94
CA TYR A 113 -7.48 9.33 2.32
C TYR A 113 -7.05 7.87 2.49
N GLY A 114 -7.90 7.03 3.10
CA GLY A 114 -7.65 5.58 3.21
C GLY A 114 -7.42 4.91 1.85
N VAL A 115 -8.27 5.19 0.86
CA VAL A 115 -8.10 4.65 -0.51
C VAL A 115 -6.81 5.17 -1.15
N PHE A 116 -6.56 6.48 -1.08
CA PHE A 116 -5.38 7.12 -1.66
C PHE A 116 -4.07 6.61 -1.02
N PHE A 117 -4.02 6.53 0.31
CA PHE A 117 -2.88 6.03 1.07
C PHE A 117 -2.59 4.57 0.69
N ASN A 118 -3.63 3.74 0.60
CA ASN A 118 -3.48 2.34 0.21
C ASN A 118 -2.88 2.19 -1.19
N GLN A 119 -3.29 3.01 -2.17
CA GLN A 119 -2.71 3.04 -3.51
C GLN A 119 -1.22 3.46 -3.49
N ALA A 120 -0.87 4.44 -2.65
CA ALA A 120 0.51 4.88 -2.47
C ALA A 120 1.39 3.77 -1.89
N VAL A 121 0.90 3.04 -0.88
CA VAL A 121 1.64 1.91 -0.29
C VAL A 121 1.84 0.79 -1.31
N ASP A 122 0.79 0.42 -2.06
CA ASP A 122 0.90 -0.62 -3.10
C ASP A 122 1.91 -0.26 -4.18
N MET A 123 1.95 1.02 -4.57
CA MET A 123 2.95 1.49 -5.52
C MET A 123 4.36 1.43 -4.94
N PHE A 124 4.55 1.95 -3.73
CA PHE A 124 5.86 1.97 -3.08
C PHE A 124 6.43 0.56 -2.90
N VAL A 125 5.63 -0.38 -2.38
CA VAL A 125 6.05 -1.78 -2.21
C VAL A 125 6.49 -2.40 -3.53
N ARG A 126 5.73 -2.19 -4.62
CA ARG A 126 6.11 -2.70 -5.95
C ARG A 126 7.41 -2.10 -6.48
N LEU A 127 7.63 -0.80 -6.24
CA LEU A 127 8.89 -0.14 -6.62
C LEU A 127 10.06 -0.66 -5.78
N TRP A 128 9.83 -0.87 -4.49
CA TRP A 128 10.84 -1.41 -3.59
C TRP A 128 11.24 -2.82 -3.97
N GLU A 129 10.25 -3.69 -4.20
CA GLU A 129 10.47 -5.06 -4.66
C GLU A 129 11.34 -5.09 -5.92
N LYS A 130 10.95 -4.32 -6.94
CA LYS A 130 11.70 -4.21 -8.19
C LYS A 130 13.14 -3.71 -7.97
N PHE A 131 13.33 -2.77 -7.04
CA PHE A 131 14.65 -2.21 -6.75
C PHE A 131 15.57 -3.22 -6.06
N LEU A 132 15.05 -4.00 -5.10
CA LEU A 132 15.83 -5.03 -4.41
C LEU A 132 16.36 -6.10 -5.37
N LEU A 133 15.60 -6.44 -6.42
CA LEU A 133 16.06 -7.38 -7.46
C LEU A 133 17.29 -6.90 -8.24
N GLY A 134 17.63 -5.61 -8.17
CA GLY A 134 18.85 -5.04 -8.74
C GLY A 134 20.05 -5.03 -7.79
N MET A 135 19.90 -5.50 -6.55
CA MET A 135 20.94 -5.44 -5.52
C MET A 135 21.66 -6.79 -5.33
N ARG A 136 22.65 -6.79 -4.44
CA ARG A 136 23.37 -7.97 -3.95
C ARG A 136 23.40 -7.93 -2.42
N PHE A 137 23.39 -9.11 -1.82
CA PHE A 137 23.25 -9.29 -0.38
C PHE A 137 24.24 -10.34 0.11
N ASN A 138 24.97 -10.03 1.18
CA ASN A 138 25.58 -11.05 2.02
C ASN A 138 24.71 -11.26 3.28
N GLU A 139 25.09 -12.19 4.17
CA GLU A 139 24.30 -12.55 5.36
C GLU A 139 23.93 -11.33 6.22
N LEU A 140 24.91 -10.49 6.57
CA LEU A 140 24.67 -9.27 7.33
C LEU A 140 23.75 -8.29 6.60
N GLY A 141 23.90 -8.18 5.28
CA GLY A 141 23.02 -7.41 4.42
C GLY A 141 21.57 -7.89 4.42
N ALA A 142 21.36 -9.20 4.33
CA ALA A 142 20.04 -9.82 4.36
C ALA A 142 19.34 -9.58 5.70
N VAL A 143 20.08 -9.70 6.82
CA VAL A 143 19.57 -9.38 8.16
C VAL A 143 19.23 -7.89 8.27
N ARG A 144 20.08 -7.00 7.72
CA ARG A 144 19.82 -5.56 7.72
C ARG A 144 18.57 -5.20 6.91
N LEU A 145 18.40 -5.80 5.73
CA LEU A 145 17.21 -5.59 4.90
C LEU A 145 15.93 -6.01 5.62
N ASP A 146 15.92 -7.16 6.32
CA ASP A 146 14.76 -7.60 7.09
C ASP A 146 14.30 -6.54 8.10
N ARG A 147 15.26 -5.93 8.79
CA ARG A 147 15.02 -4.85 9.75
C ARG A 147 14.49 -3.59 9.07
N ASP A 148 15.04 -3.21 7.92
CA ASP A 148 14.57 -2.05 7.14
C ASP A 148 13.12 -2.25 6.68
N ILE A 149 12.78 -3.43 6.16
CA ILE A 149 11.42 -3.80 5.74
C ILE A 149 10.45 -3.68 6.91
N ARG A 150 10.79 -4.25 8.07
CA ARG A 150 9.96 -4.18 9.28
C ARG A 150 9.79 -2.75 9.79
N ALA A 151 10.86 -1.95 9.79
CA ALA A 151 10.81 -0.57 10.25
C ALA A 151 9.87 0.29 9.38
N VAL A 152 9.96 0.15 8.06
CA VAL A 152 9.10 0.86 7.11
C VAL A 152 7.64 0.37 7.21
N GLN A 153 7.43 -0.94 7.29
CA GLN A 153 6.09 -1.52 7.47
C GLN A 153 5.44 -1.04 8.77
N SER A 154 6.18 -1.02 9.87
CA SER A 154 5.72 -0.55 11.18
C SER A 154 5.33 0.93 11.12
N TYR A 155 6.18 1.77 10.51
CA TYR A 155 5.85 3.18 10.32
C TYR A 155 4.56 3.34 9.51
N LEU A 156 4.43 2.72 8.34
CA LEU A 156 3.23 2.84 7.51
C LEU A 156 1.96 2.35 8.22
N SER A 157 2.06 1.28 9.00
CA SER A 157 0.96 0.76 9.80
C SER A 157 0.51 1.74 10.90
N SER A 158 1.42 2.58 11.40
CA SER A 158 1.10 3.63 12.39
C SER A 158 0.41 4.86 11.80
N GLN A 159 0.46 5.05 10.47
CA GLN A 159 -0.03 6.29 9.84
C GLN A 159 -1.55 6.28 9.59
N THR A 160 -2.19 5.11 9.54
CA THR A 160 -3.63 5.00 9.28
C THR A 160 -4.24 3.83 10.03
N ALA A 161 -5.51 3.96 10.43
CA ALA A 161 -6.29 2.86 10.99
C ALA A 161 -6.85 1.90 9.91
N PHE A 162 -6.68 2.22 8.63
CA PHE A 162 -7.37 1.58 7.50
C PHE A 162 -6.48 0.56 6.79
N GLY A 163 -6.67 -0.70 7.13
CA GLY A 163 -6.11 -1.84 6.38
C GLY A 163 -4.74 -2.29 6.89
N SER A 164 -4.48 -3.59 6.78
CA SER A 164 -3.20 -4.16 7.17
C SER A 164 -2.17 -3.84 6.08
N ALA A 165 -1.32 -2.83 6.31
CA ALA A 165 -0.10 -2.66 5.49
C ALA A 165 0.71 -3.97 5.44
N ARG A 166 0.53 -4.82 6.45
CA ARG A 166 1.09 -6.17 6.55
C ARG A 166 0.84 -7.04 5.32
N GLU A 167 -0.38 -7.11 4.80
CA GLU A 167 -0.66 -7.95 3.62
C GLU A 167 0.10 -7.46 2.38
N LYS A 168 0.20 -6.14 2.21
CA LYS A 168 0.90 -5.54 1.06
C LYS A 168 2.39 -5.89 1.07
N PHE A 169 2.99 -6.06 2.25
CA PHE A 169 4.41 -6.36 2.42
C PHE A 169 4.76 -7.85 2.29
N GLN A 170 3.78 -8.73 2.07
CA GLN A 170 4.00 -10.18 2.08
C GLN A 170 5.10 -10.64 1.11
N ARG A 171 5.15 -10.09 -0.11
CA ARG A 171 6.18 -10.43 -1.10
C ARG A 171 7.57 -9.95 -0.67
N LEU A 172 7.70 -8.74 -0.10
CA LEU A 172 8.96 -8.25 0.46
C LEU A 172 9.45 -9.10 1.64
N GLN A 173 8.53 -9.55 2.50
CA GLN A 173 8.86 -10.46 3.59
C GLN A 173 9.35 -11.81 3.06
N GLN A 174 8.70 -12.37 2.03
CA GLN A 174 9.14 -13.60 1.37
C GLN A 174 10.51 -13.46 0.69
N ILE A 175 10.79 -12.30 0.09
CA ILE A 175 12.13 -11.97 -0.42
C ILE A 175 13.15 -11.96 0.71
N SER A 176 12.85 -11.29 1.82
CA SER A 176 13.71 -11.27 3.01
C SER A 176 14.00 -12.68 3.52
N THR A 177 12.98 -13.55 3.61
CA THR A 177 13.13 -14.95 4.01
C THR A 177 14.09 -15.70 3.09
N LEU A 178 13.93 -15.59 1.77
CA LEU A 178 14.80 -16.27 0.80
C LEU A 178 16.24 -15.76 0.83
N LEU A 179 16.45 -14.48 1.12
CA LEU A 179 17.79 -13.88 1.25
C LEU A 179 18.50 -14.31 2.54
N ASN A 180 17.75 -14.69 3.57
CA ASN A 180 18.25 -15.13 4.88
C ASN A 180 18.32 -16.66 5.02
N LEU A 181 18.16 -17.43 3.93
CA LEU A 181 18.43 -18.87 3.97
C LEU A 181 19.90 -19.12 4.30
N ASP A 182 20.21 -20.29 4.87
CA ASP A 182 21.60 -20.66 5.14
C ASP A 182 22.36 -20.92 3.82
N ILE A 183 23.70 -20.82 3.84
CA ILE A 183 24.53 -21.05 2.63
C ILE A 183 24.40 -22.48 2.12
N GLU A 184 24.21 -23.44 3.02
CA GLU A 184 24.08 -24.87 2.70
C GLU A 184 22.66 -25.26 2.29
N GLU A 185 21.68 -24.37 2.46
CA GLU A 185 20.28 -24.65 2.19
C GLU A 185 19.93 -24.48 0.71
N ASP A 186 19.37 -25.54 0.10
CA ASP A 186 18.89 -25.49 -1.27
C ASP A 186 17.59 -24.69 -1.35
N GLY A 187 17.62 -23.59 -2.12
CA GLY A 187 16.49 -22.67 -2.24
C GLY A 187 15.25 -23.28 -2.90
N ASP A 188 15.41 -24.25 -3.81
CA ASP A 188 14.28 -24.94 -4.43
C ASP A 188 13.67 -25.95 -3.44
N GLU A 189 14.51 -26.69 -2.71
CA GLU A 189 14.06 -27.61 -1.68
C GLU A 189 13.30 -26.86 -0.57
N PHE A 190 13.86 -25.76 -0.07
CA PHE A 190 13.20 -24.91 0.91
C PHE A 190 11.87 -24.35 0.39
N TYR A 191 11.84 -23.82 -0.84
CA TYR A 191 10.62 -23.27 -1.43
C TYR A 191 9.50 -24.32 -1.45
N ASN A 192 9.81 -25.55 -1.87
CA ASN A 192 8.81 -26.63 -2.01
C ASN A 192 8.37 -27.22 -0.65
N ASN A 193 9.28 -27.28 0.34
CA ASN A 193 9.04 -28.01 1.59
C ASN A 193 8.76 -27.12 2.82
N SER A 194 8.94 -25.79 2.73
CA SER A 194 8.79 -24.86 3.86
C SER A 194 7.36 -24.69 4.41
N GLY A 195 6.33 -25.16 3.69
CA GLY A 195 4.93 -24.95 4.06
C GLY A 195 4.45 -23.49 3.98
N ILE A 196 5.28 -22.59 3.46
CA ILE A 196 4.95 -21.17 3.27
C ILE A 196 3.95 -21.04 2.10
N ASN A 197 2.89 -20.25 2.29
CA ASN A 197 2.00 -19.87 1.21
C ASN A 197 2.66 -18.78 0.34
N TRP A 198 3.48 -19.21 -0.62
CA TRP A 198 4.25 -18.33 -1.49
C TRP A 198 3.36 -17.46 -2.38
N ARG A 199 3.68 -16.16 -2.41
CA ARG A 199 3.15 -15.19 -3.38
C ARG A 199 4.14 -14.96 -4.53
N LEU A 200 5.40 -15.33 -4.31
CA LEU A 200 6.42 -15.43 -5.35
C LEU A 200 6.20 -16.73 -6.14
N THR A 201 6.44 -16.70 -7.44
CA THR A 201 6.59 -17.92 -8.23
C THR A 201 7.96 -18.57 -7.97
N LEU A 202 8.12 -19.85 -8.32
CA LEU A 202 9.41 -20.53 -8.20
C LEU A 202 10.53 -19.80 -8.96
N THR A 203 10.25 -19.28 -10.16
CA THR A 203 11.23 -18.52 -10.94
C THR A 203 11.64 -17.22 -10.24
N GLU A 204 10.69 -16.51 -9.64
CA GLU A 204 10.98 -15.32 -8.83
C GLU A 204 11.81 -15.70 -7.59
N ALA A 205 11.47 -16.79 -6.91
CA ALA A 205 12.20 -17.26 -5.74
C ALA A 205 13.67 -17.59 -6.07
N ARG A 206 13.91 -18.34 -7.15
CA ARG A 206 15.26 -18.62 -7.66
C ARG A 206 16.03 -17.34 -8.00
N THR A 207 15.35 -16.37 -8.61
CA THR A 207 15.96 -15.06 -8.93
C THR A 207 16.40 -14.34 -7.66
N VAL A 208 15.60 -14.39 -6.60
CA VAL A 208 15.93 -13.78 -5.30
C VAL A 208 17.09 -14.50 -4.62
N VAL A 209 17.09 -15.84 -4.61
CA VAL A 209 18.19 -16.64 -4.03
C VAL A 209 19.51 -16.33 -4.75
N ALA A 210 19.48 -16.13 -6.07
CA ALA A 210 20.66 -15.75 -6.86
C ALA A 210 21.20 -14.32 -6.58
N LEU A 211 20.54 -13.51 -5.75
CA LEU A 211 21.06 -12.21 -5.31
C LEU A 211 22.01 -12.33 -4.10
N ARG A 212 22.03 -13.50 -3.46
CA ARG A 212 22.94 -13.82 -2.35
C ARG A 212 24.37 -13.98 -2.88
N MET A 213 25.35 -13.59 -2.08
CA MET A 213 26.79 -13.72 -2.34
C MET A 213 27.45 -14.73 -1.41
#